data_AF-A0A8C5HNI5-F1
#
_entry.id   AF-A0A8C5HNI5-F1
#
_cell.length_a   1.000
_cell.length_b   1.000
_cell.length_c   1.000
_cell.angle_alpha   90.00
_cell.angle_beta   90.00
_cell.angle_gamma   90.00
#
_symmetry.space_group_name_H-M   'P 1'
#
loop_
_entity.id
_entity.type
_entity.pdbx_description
1 polymer ?
#
loop_
_entity_poly.entity_id
_entity_poly.type
_entity_poly.pdbx_seq_one_letter_code
_entity_poly.pdbx_strand_id
1 'polypeptide(L)'
;SSSLSSDLFFKMSAISASEKVDGFTRKSVRKAQRQRRSQGSSQYRTQSAPVELSPLPQLKDAPSTEQQELFTQKLQQCCILFDFFDSVLDLKSKEIKRATLNELVEYVSTNRGVLQESTYPEITNMIITNIFRALPPSDNPDFDPEEDEPTLEAAWPHIQLVYEFLLRFLENPDFQPSIAKRYIDQKFVLQLLELFDSEDPRERDFLKTILHRIYGKFLGLRAFIRKQINNIFLRFIYETEHFNGVAELLEILGSIINGFALPLKAEHKQFLMKVLIPLHTAKGLALFHAQLAYCVVQFLEKDPTLTEPVIRGLLKFWPKTCSQKEVMYLGEIEEILDVIEPTQFKKIQEPLFRQISKCVANPHFQVAERALYFWNNEYILSLIEENIDKVLPTMFGSLYRISKEHWNPTIVALVYNVLKTLMEMNCTLFDELTSSYKADRQREKKKEQERDELWKKLDELKLSNTTLVQNNSHGLQNNNNNNNNNSNNNIGNQDDGTDTASVAATTSDDNNPTGK
;
A
#
# COMPACT_ATOMS: atom_id res chain seq x y z
N SER A 1 -48.05 18.35 27.14
CA SER A 1 -47.42 18.04 28.44
C SER A 1 -45.95 17.71 28.19
N SER A 2 -45.07 18.67 27.91
CA SER A 2 -44.38 19.55 28.87
C SER A 2 -43.60 18.81 29.96
N SER A 3 -42.39 18.36 29.65
CA SER A 3 -41.15 18.56 30.44
C SER A 3 -40.07 17.58 29.97
N LEU A 4 -38.79 17.96 30.13
CA LEU A 4 -37.54 17.29 29.70
C LEU A 4 -36.94 17.77 28.37
N SER A 5 -36.93 19.10 28.17
CA SER A 5 -35.93 19.79 27.36
C SER A 5 -35.33 20.90 28.21
N SER A 6 -34.25 20.61 28.93
CA SER A 6 -33.30 21.57 29.53
C SER A 6 -32.53 20.83 30.63
N ASP A 7 -31.37 20.27 30.27
CA ASP A 7 -30.21 20.09 31.15
C ASP A 7 -29.18 19.25 30.42
N LEU A 8 -28.45 19.87 29.49
CA LEU A 8 -27.07 19.50 29.13
C LEU A 8 -26.47 20.57 28.20
N PHE A 9 -26.51 21.83 28.63
CA PHE A 9 -25.79 22.92 27.97
C PHE A 9 -25.24 23.84 29.05
N PHE A 10 -23.97 23.65 29.42
CA PHE A 10 -22.97 24.67 29.79
C PHE A 10 -21.81 24.03 30.57
N LYS A 11 -20.67 23.84 29.90
CA LYS A 11 -19.30 24.09 30.40
C LYS A 11 -18.29 23.52 29.39
N MET A 12 -17.93 24.32 28.38
CA MET A 12 -16.64 24.21 27.72
C MET A 12 -15.85 25.46 28.09
N SER A 13 -14.83 25.29 28.91
CA SER A 13 -13.77 26.27 29.11
C SER A 13 -12.49 25.70 28.51
N ALA A 14 -11.82 26.56 27.74
CA ALA A 14 -10.57 26.29 27.06
C ALA A 14 -9.46 25.84 28.02
N ILE A 15 -8.70 24.82 27.61
CA ILE A 15 -7.36 24.55 28.13
C ILE A 15 -6.46 24.32 26.91
N SER A 16 -5.47 25.18 26.78
CA SER A 16 -4.35 25.06 25.86
C SER A 16 -3.11 24.49 26.58
N ALA A 17 -2.15 24.07 25.77
CA ALA A 17 -0.75 23.74 26.06
C ALA A 17 -0.44 22.32 26.58
N SER A 18 0.07 21.50 25.65
CA SER A 18 1.45 20.99 25.67
C SER A 18 2.01 20.51 27.01
N GLU A 19 2.11 19.19 27.20
CA GLU A 19 3.30 18.57 27.80
C GLU A 19 3.37 17.07 27.50
N LYS A 20 4.53 16.69 26.96
CA LYS A 20 5.00 15.33 26.68
C LYS A 20 5.28 14.61 28.00
N VAL A 21 4.85 13.36 28.15
CA VAL A 21 5.54 12.39 28.99
C VAL A 21 5.55 11.04 28.29
N ASP A 22 6.64 10.83 27.57
CA ASP A 22 7.08 9.54 27.05
C ASP A 22 7.72 8.75 28.19
N GLY A 23 7.45 7.46 28.24
CA GLY A 23 7.94 6.58 29.29
C GLY A 23 7.77 5.14 28.87
N PHE A 24 8.80 4.57 28.22
CA PHE A 24 9.43 3.33 28.67
C PHE A 24 10.74 3.06 27.91
N THR A 25 11.84 3.14 28.66
CA THR A 25 13.09 2.36 28.55
C THR A 25 13.99 2.47 27.32
N ARG A 26 15.04 3.29 27.51
CA ARG A 26 16.40 3.11 27.00
C ARG A 26 16.86 1.65 27.09
N LYS A 27 17.23 1.06 25.96
CA LYS A 27 18.37 0.13 25.89
C LYS A 27 19.39 0.69 24.91
N SER A 28 20.48 1.21 25.47
CA SER A 28 21.69 1.49 24.74
C SER A 28 22.25 0.19 24.16
N VAL A 29 22.39 0.13 22.85
CA VAL A 29 23.42 -0.70 22.21
C VAL A 29 24.21 0.22 21.30
N ARG A 30 25.25 0.83 21.86
CA ARG A 30 26.38 1.33 21.07
C ARG A 30 27.01 0.11 20.40
N LYS A 31 26.54 -0.24 19.20
CA LYS A 31 27.31 -1.06 18.27
C LYS A 31 28.07 -0.07 17.41
N ALA A 32 29.39 -0.05 17.58
CA ALA A 32 30.28 0.68 16.69
C ALA A 32 29.94 0.27 15.25
N GLN A 33 29.41 1.20 14.45
CA GLN A 33 29.35 1.09 13.01
C GLN A 33 30.80 0.94 12.53
N ARG A 34 31.23 -0.30 12.34
CA ARG A 34 32.24 -0.58 11.33
C ARG A 34 31.62 -0.09 10.04
N GLN A 35 32.05 1.06 9.54
CA GLN A 35 31.88 1.45 8.15
C GLN A 35 32.46 0.32 7.29
N ARG A 36 31.62 -0.66 6.94
CA ARG A 36 31.88 -1.47 5.77
C ARG A 36 31.59 -0.52 4.61
N ARG A 37 32.62 -0.26 3.80
CA ARG A 37 32.50 0.46 2.53
C ARG A 37 31.25 -0.06 1.82
N SER A 38 30.23 0.78 1.65
CA SER A 38 29.14 0.47 0.74
C SER A 38 29.81 0.21 -0.61
N GLN A 39 29.48 -0.91 -1.24
CA GLN A 39 30.01 -1.18 -2.56
C GLN A 39 29.29 -0.21 -3.49
N GLY A 40 30.00 0.86 -3.86
CA GLY A 40 29.56 1.76 -4.92
C GLY A 40 29.19 0.99 -6.17
N SER A 41 28.29 1.57 -6.98
CA SER A 41 27.89 0.99 -8.25
C SER A 41 29.14 0.57 -9.05
N SER A 42 29.09 -0.63 -9.64
CA SER A 42 30.25 -1.29 -10.27
C SER A 42 30.90 -0.50 -11.43
N GLN A 43 30.32 0.63 -11.83
CA GLN A 43 30.86 1.54 -12.83
C GLN A 43 32.18 2.20 -12.41
N TYR A 44 32.43 2.34 -11.11
CA TYR A 44 33.55 3.15 -10.62
C TYR A 44 34.87 2.37 -10.45
N ARG A 45 35.00 1.12 -10.95
CA ARG A 45 36.22 0.32 -10.72
C ARG A 45 37.30 0.47 -11.80
N THR A 46 38.41 1.08 -11.36
CA THR A 46 39.81 0.92 -11.83
C THR A 46 40.19 1.53 -13.19
N GLN A 47 40.19 2.86 -13.28
CA GLN A 47 41.21 3.53 -14.11
C GLN A 47 42.48 3.69 -13.27
N SER A 48 43.56 3.04 -13.70
CA SER A 48 44.86 2.96 -13.01
C SER A 48 45.71 4.24 -13.12
N ALA A 49 45.16 5.32 -13.65
CA ALA A 49 45.82 6.62 -13.77
C ALA A 49 44.81 7.74 -13.48
N PRO A 50 45.19 8.76 -12.68
CA PRO A 50 44.34 9.94 -12.51
C PRO A 50 44.18 10.64 -13.86
N VAL A 51 42.93 10.72 -14.34
CA VAL A 51 42.60 11.48 -15.55
C VAL A 51 42.48 12.95 -15.14
N GLU A 52 43.55 13.71 -15.34
CA GLU A 52 43.51 15.16 -15.14
C GLU A 52 42.76 15.81 -16.30
N LEU A 53 41.59 16.38 -16.01
CA LEU A 53 40.83 17.12 -17.02
C LEU A 53 41.46 18.51 -17.21
N SER A 54 41.66 18.89 -18.47
CA SER A 54 41.97 20.27 -18.85
C SER A 54 40.68 21.05 -19.10
N PRO A 55 40.50 22.26 -18.54
CA PRO A 55 39.32 23.08 -18.83
C PRO A 55 39.30 23.48 -20.30
N LEU A 56 38.19 23.22 -20.99
CA LEU A 56 37.96 23.65 -22.37
C LEU A 56 37.47 25.12 -22.41
N PRO A 57 37.70 25.86 -23.53
CA PRO A 57 37.18 27.22 -23.71
C PRO A 57 35.67 27.33 -23.47
N GLN A 58 35.18 28.53 -23.12
CA GLN A 58 33.74 28.75 -22.95
C GLN A 58 33.04 28.81 -24.32
N LEU A 59 31.86 28.20 -24.41
CA LEU A 59 31.04 28.15 -25.64
C LEU A 59 30.66 29.54 -26.13
N LYS A 60 30.44 30.48 -25.22
CA LYS A 60 30.06 31.87 -25.54
C LYS A 60 31.20 32.67 -26.19
N ASP A 61 32.45 32.29 -25.93
CA ASP A 61 33.65 32.99 -26.42
C ASP A 61 34.17 32.38 -27.74
N ALA A 62 33.67 31.20 -28.11
CA ALA A 62 34.05 30.51 -29.34
C ALA A 62 33.31 31.06 -30.57
N PRO A 63 33.96 31.14 -31.75
CA PRO A 63 33.31 31.55 -32.99
C PRO A 63 32.24 30.53 -33.39
N SER A 64 31.17 30.99 -34.06
CA SER A 64 30.01 30.17 -34.41
C SER A 64 30.33 28.91 -35.22
N THR A 65 31.43 28.92 -35.99
CA THR A 65 31.91 27.76 -36.76
C THR A 65 32.51 26.66 -35.90
N GLU A 66 33.10 27.00 -34.75
CA GLU A 66 33.77 26.05 -33.85
C GLU A 66 32.88 25.65 -32.67
N GLN A 67 31.81 26.41 -32.39
CA GLN A 67 30.89 26.15 -31.27
C GLN A 67 30.33 24.73 -31.27
N GLN A 68 29.99 24.18 -32.44
CA GLN A 68 29.41 22.84 -32.54
C GLN A 68 30.42 21.73 -32.24
N GLU A 69 31.66 21.90 -32.70
CA GLU A 69 32.75 20.97 -32.41
C GLU A 69 33.13 21.04 -30.93
N LEU A 70 33.24 22.25 -30.38
CA LEU A 70 33.51 22.48 -28.97
C LEU A 70 32.41 21.90 -28.07
N PHE A 71 31.14 22.03 -28.47
CA PHE A 71 30.01 21.40 -27.79
C PHE A 71 30.16 19.87 -27.74
N THR A 72 30.56 19.26 -28.86
CA THR A 72 30.82 17.82 -28.93
C THR A 72 32.00 17.40 -28.04
N GLN A 73 33.10 18.15 -28.07
CA GLN A 73 34.26 17.88 -27.20
C GLN A 73 33.91 17.99 -25.71
N LYS A 74 33.08 18.97 -25.33
CA LYS A 74 32.57 19.11 -23.95
C LYS A 74 31.68 17.94 -23.54
N LEU A 75 30.79 17.46 -24.41
CA LEU A 75 29.98 16.26 -24.15
C LEU A 75 30.85 15.03 -23.89
N GLN A 76 31.87 14.82 -24.73
CA GLN A 76 32.82 13.72 -24.58
C GLN A 76 33.64 13.83 -23.29
N GLN A 77 34.05 15.05 -22.92
CA GLN A 77 34.72 15.30 -21.64
C GLN A 77 33.84 14.92 -20.45
N CYS A 78 32.54 15.19 -20.52
CA CYS A 78 31.57 14.83 -19.49
C CYS A 78 31.29 13.31 -19.37
N CYS A 79 31.75 12.48 -20.32
CA CYS A 79 31.67 11.02 -20.22
C CYS A 79 32.68 10.42 -19.23
N ILE A 80 33.68 11.18 -18.78
CA ILE A 80 34.66 10.71 -17.79
C ILE A 80 33.99 10.65 -16.41
N LEU A 81 33.98 9.47 -15.82
CA LEU A 81 33.37 9.20 -14.51
C LEU A 81 34.38 9.42 -13.38
N PHE A 82 33.92 9.97 -12.27
CA PHE A 82 34.72 10.19 -11.06
C PHE A 82 34.11 9.42 -9.90
N ASP A 83 34.95 8.87 -9.04
CA ASP A 83 34.53 8.27 -7.78
C ASP A 83 34.25 9.36 -6.74
N PHE A 84 33.03 9.40 -6.21
CA PHE A 84 32.60 10.35 -5.18
C PHE A 84 32.65 9.79 -3.76
N PHE A 85 32.95 8.50 -3.58
CA PHE A 85 33.17 7.92 -2.25
C PHE A 85 34.45 8.44 -1.59
N ASP A 86 35.41 8.87 -2.40
CA ASP A 86 36.53 9.71 -1.96
C ASP A 86 36.27 11.17 -2.37
N SER A 87 35.95 12.02 -1.39
CA SER A 87 35.62 13.43 -1.64
C SER A 87 36.83 14.29 -2.02
N VAL A 88 38.06 13.81 -1.79
CA VAL A 88 39.29 14.60 -1.96
C VAL A 88 39.97 14.27 -3.29
N LEU A 89 39.90 13.03 -3.76
CA LEU A 89 40.48 12.64 -5.04
C LEU A 89 39.83 13.41 -6.20
N ASP A 90 40.67 13.82 -7.15
CA ASP A 90 40.29 14.49 -8.41
C ASP A 90 39.41 15.75 -8.24
N LEU A 91 39.50 16.45 -7.10
CA LEU A 91 38.65 17.62 -6.79
C LEU A 91 38.63 18.66 -7.92
N LYS A 92 39.79 18.95 -8.51
CA LYS A 92 39.94 19.87 -9.65
C LYS A 92 39.19 19.36 -10.89
N SER A 93 39.39 18.10 -11.27
CA SER A 93 38.70 17.49 -12.42
C SER A 93 37.19 17.38 -12.19
N LYS A 94 36.76 17.05 -10.97
CA LYS A 94 35.35 17.04 -10.57
C LYS A 94 34.70 18.41 -10.75
N GLU A 95 35.39 19.48 -10.33
CA GLU A 95 34.88 20.84 -10.50
C GLU A 95 34.84 21.26 -11.98
N ILE A 96 35.85 20.90 -12.78
CA ILE A 96 35.86 21.15 -14.23
C ILE A 96 34.65 20.49 -14.90
N LYS A 97 34.37 19.21 -14.60
CA LYS A 97 33.19 18.51 -15.13
C LYS A 97 31.89 19.17 -14.66
N ARG A 98 31.79 19.55 -13.39
CA ARG A 98 30.60 20.24 -12.84
C ARG A 98 30.34 21.56 -13.58
N ALA A 99 31.35 22.40 -13.72
CA ALA A 99 31.24 23.67 -14.45
C ALA A 99 30.87 23.47 -15.92
N THR A 100 31.46 22.47 -16.57
CA THR A 100 31.17 22.13 -17.98
C THR A 100 29.73 21.65 -18.15
N LEU A 101 29.23 20.76 -17.28
CA LEU A 101 27.83 20.31 -17.32
C LEU A 101 26.86 21.48 -17.11
N ASN A 102 27.15 22.38 -16.16
CA ASN A 102 26.32 23.56 -15.91
C ASN A 102 26.27 24.49 -17.13
N GLU A 103 27.41 24.73 -17.76
CA GLU A 103 27.49 25.48 -19.02
C GLU A 103 26.68 24.81 -20.14
N LEU A 104 26.76 23.48 -20.28
CA LEU A 104 26.00 22.73 -21.28
C LEU A 104 24.48 22.84 -21.06
N VAL A 105 24.02 22.81 -19.80
CA VAL A 105 22.61 23.02 -19.44
C VAL A 105 22.15 24.41 -19.88
N GLU A 106 22.91 25.45 -19.53
CA GLU A 106 22.59 26.83 -19.92
C GLU A 106 22.59 27.00 -21.43
N TYR A 107 23.59 26.44 -22.12
CA TYR A 107 23.75 26.54 -23.57
C TYR A 107 22.57 25.92 -24.33
N VAL A 108 22.16 24.70 -23.98
CA VAL A 108 21.01 24.01 -24.59
C VAL A 108 19.67 24.68 -24.22
N SER A 109 19.59 25.34 -23.07
CA SER A 109 18.35 26.01 -22.64
C SER A 109 18.11 27.34 -23.35
N THR A 110 19.18 28.12 -23.58
CA THR A 110 19.08 29.51 -24.06
C THR A 110 19.24 29.65 -25.57
N ASN A 111 20.06 28.80 -26.20
CA ASN A 111 20.40 28.93 -27.61
C ASN A 111 19.48 28.10 -28.51
N ARG A 112 19.19 28.63 -29.70
CA ARG A 112 18.42 27.95 -30.76
C ARG A 112 19.37 27.34 -31.79
N GLY A 113 18.93 26.26 -32.43
CA GLY A 113 19.68 25.60 -33.50
C GLY A 113 20.89 24.76 -33.04
N VAL A 114 21.04 24.55 -31.73
CA VAL A 114 22.12 23.73 -31.13
C VAL A 114 21.96 22.24 -31.48
N LEU A 115 20.71 21.77 -31.56
CA LEU A 115 20.37 20.35 -31.74
C LEU A 115 20.41 19.95 -33.22
N GLN A 116 21.62 19.75 -33.74
CA GLN A 116 21.85 19.19 -35.08
C GLN A 116 21.81 17.65 -35.06
N GLU A 117 21.59 17.00 -36.21
CA GLU A 117 21.48 15.53 -36.27
C GLU A 117 22.71 14.79 -35.70
N SER A 118 23.90 15.36 -35.89
CA SER A 118 25.18 14.81 -35.44
C SER A 118 25.37 14.86 -33.91
N THR A 119 24.64 15.72 -33.18
CA THR A 119 24.82 15.84 -31.72
C THR A 119 23.96 14.89 -30.91
N TYR A 120 22.86 14.38 -31.46
CA TYR A 120 22.00 13.38 -30.80
C TYR A 120 22.76 12.14 -30.28
N PRO A 121 23.65 11.48 -31.06
CA PRO A 121 24.40 10.33 -30.54
C PRO A 121 25.34 10.71 -29.40
N GLU A 122 26.06 11.84 -29.49
CA GLU A 122 27.01 12.30 -28.47
C GLU A 122 26.30 12.67 -27.16
N ILE A 123 25.17 13.38 -27.26
CA ILE A 123 24.29 13.71 -26.13
C ILE A 123 23.80 12.42 -25.46
N THR A 124 23.28 11.49 -26.25
CA THR A 124 22.73 10.23 -25.72
C THR A 124 23.81 9.39 -25.06
N ASN A 125 25.02 9.33 -25.63
CA ASN A 125 26.15 8.63 -25.05
C ASN A 125 26.58 9.24 -23.70
N MET A 126 26.64 10.57 -23.61
CA MET A 126 26.95 11.28 -22.36
C MET A 126 25.92 10.97 -21.27
N ILE A 127 24.63 10.97 -21.62
CA ILE A 127 23.53 10.61 -20.71
C ILE A 127 23.67 9.16 -20.23
N ILE A 128 23.77 8.20 -21.16
CA ILE A 128 23.86 6.76 -20.85
C ILE A 128 25.04 6.48 -19.93
N THR A 129 26.21 7.05 -20.24
CA THR A 129 27.44 6.82 -19.49
C THR A 129 27.35 7.29 -18.04
N ASN A 130 26.64 8.40 -17.78
CA ASN A 130 26.54 8.98 -16.44
C ASN A 130 25.37 8.45 -15.62
N ILE A 131 24.24 8.10 -16.25
CA ILE A 131 22.99 7.78 -15.54
C ILE A 131 22.80 6.27 -15.37
N PHE A 132 22.98 5.48 -16.44
CA PHE A 132 22.59 4.06 -16.47
C PHE A 132 23.60 3.17 -15.78
N ARG A 133 23.35 2.89 -14.50
CA ARG A 133 24.19 2.08 -13.62
C ARG A 133 23.37 1.03 -12.88
N ALA A 134 24.02 -0.04 -12.43
CA ALA A 134 23.41 -0.92 -11.44
C ALA A 134 23.33 -0.16 -10.11
N LEU A 135 22.13 -0.12 -9.52
CA LEU A 135 21.93 0.49 -8.21
C LEU A 135 22.69 -0.32 -7.15
N PRO A 136 23.27 0.34 -6.14
CA PRO A 136 23.93 -0.36 -5.03
C PRO A 136 22.91 -1.26 -4.32
N PRO A 137 23.35 -2.40 -3.75
CA PRO A 137 22.47 -3.23 -2.94
C PRO A 137 22.01 -2.42 -1.72
N SER A 138 20.74 -2.58 -1.32
CA SER A 138 20.26 -1.95 -0.09
C SER A 138 21.02 -2.50 1.12
N ASP A 139 21.57 -1.61 1.93
CA ASP A 139 22.41 -1.96 3.08
C ASP A 139 21.57 -2.43 4.29
N ASN A 140 20.25 -2.18 4.30
CA ASN A 140 19.34 -2.54 5.39
C ASN A 140 18.17 -3.42 4.90
N PRO A 141 18.17 -4.74 5.17
CA PRO A 141 17.06 -5.62 4.79
C PRO A 141 15.78 -5.39 5.60
N ASP A 142 15.85 -4.74 6.76
CA ASP A 142 14.71 -4.35 7.60
C ASP A 142 14.38 -2.86 7.43
N PHE A 143 14.77 -2.25 6.31
CA PHE A 143 14.53 -0.83 6.04
C PHE A 143 13.04 -0.51 6.11
N ASP A 144 12.68 0.43 6.99
CA ASP A 144 11.35 1.00 7.03
C ASP A 144 11.35 2.33 6.26
N PRO A 145 10.73 2.40 5.07
CA PRO A 145 10.70 3.63 4.30
C PRO A 145 9.97 4.79 4.98
N GLU A 146 9.20 4.56 6.04
CA GLU A 146 8.56 5.61 6.83
C GLU A 146 9.46 6.18 7.92
N GLU A 147 10.38 5.38 8.48
CA GLU A 147 11.19 5.76 9.65
C GLU A 147 12.68 6.01 9.32
N ASP A 148 13.22 5.31 8.32
CA ASP A 148 14.65 5.32 8.02
C ASP A 148 15.04 6.43 7.02
N GLU A 149 16.23 7.02 7.24
CA GLU A 149 16.79 8.01 6.31
C GLU A 149 17.23 7.33 5.00
N PRO A 150 16.82 7.84 3.82
CA PRO A 150 17.18 7.24 2.55
C PRO A 150 18.67 7.41 2.25
N THR A 151 19.28 6.42 1.60
CA THR A 151 20.65 6.54 1.13
C THR A 151 20.73 7.52 -0.04
N LEU A 152 21.46 8.62 0.16
CA LEU A 152 21.68 9.63 -0.88
C LEU A 152 22.80 9.23 -1.84
N GLU A 153 22.63 9.53 -3.12
CA GLU A 153 23.65 9.27 -4.14
C GLU A 153 24.86 10.21 -3.95
N ALA A 154 26.07 9.65 -3.80
CA ALA A 154 27.28 10.40 -3.55
C ALA A 154 27.70 11.24 -4.78
N ALA A 155 27.46 10.73 -5.99
CA ALA A 155 27.75 11.41 -7.25
C ALA A 155 26.69 12.45 -7.66
N TRP A 156 25.74 12.76 -6.77
CA TRP A 156 24.64 13.69 -7.03
C TRP A 156 25.05 15.04 -7.63
N PRO A 157 26.16 15.71 -7.21
CA PRO A 157 26.56 16.99 -7.80
C PRO A 157 26.81 16.96 -9.31
N HIS A 158 27.17 15.80 -9.87
CA HIS A 158 27.28 15.61 -11.32
C HIS A 158 25.98 15.06 -11.90
N ILE A 159 25.42 14.02 -11.29
CA ILE A 159 24.23 13.31 -11.80
C ILE A 159 23.02 14.25 -11.92
N GLN A 160 22.83 15.15 -10.94
CA GLN A 160 21.79 16.18 -10.98
C GLN A 160 21.85 17.01 -12.27
N LEU A 161 23.05 17.47 -12.64
CA LEU A 161 23.24 18.30 -13.85
C LEU A 161 23.02 17.49 -15.13
N VAL A 162 23.32 16.20 -15.14
CA VAL A 162 23.04 15.33 -16.29
C VAL A 162 21.53 15.09 -16.44
N TYR A 163 20.80 14.87 -15.34
CA TYR A 163 19.34 14.78 -15.38
C TYR A 163 18.69 16.10 -15.82
N GLU A 164 19.19 17.23 -15.31
CA GLU A 164 18.73 18.54 -15.73
C GLU A 164 19.00 18.78 -17.22
N PHE A 165 20.20 18.43 -17.69
CA PHE A 165 20.56 18.50 -19.10
C PHE A 165 19.62 17.65 -19.98
N LEU A 166 19.38 16.39 -19.59
CA LEU A 166 18.44 15.51 -20.30
C LEU A 166 17.02 16.09 -20.34
N LEU A 167 16.54 16.66 -19.24
CA LEU A 167 15.24 17.29 -19.20
C LEU A 167 15.18 18.51 -20.14
N ARG A 168 16.17 19.41 -20.10
CA ARG A 168 16.26 20.57 -21.00
C ARG A 168 16.37 20.15 -22.46
N PHE A 169 17.15 19.11 -22.76
CA PHE A 169 17.27 18.53 -24.10
C PHE A 169 15.92 18.03 -24.62
N LEU A 170 15.15 17.30 -23.81
CA LEU A 170 13.81 16.83 -24.19
C LEU A 170 12.80 17.98 -24.31
N GLU A 171 12.90 19.02 -23.49
CA GLU A 171 11.98 20.17 -23.49
C GLU A 171 12.32 21.23 -24.53
N ASN A 172 13.53 21.20 -25.11
CA ASN A 172 13.96 22.17 -26.10
C ASN A 172 12.99 22.20 -27.31
N PRO A 173 12.53 23.39 -27.76
CA PRO A 173 11.64 23.52 -28.91
C PRO A 173 12.18 22.95 -30.23
N ASP A 174 13.50 22.95 -30.41
CA ASP A 174 14.18 22.43 -31.60
C ASP A 174 14.38 20.90 -31.54
N PHE A 175 13.93 20.24 -30.47
CA PHE A 175 14.03 18.78 -30.32
C PHE A 175 13.17 18.05 -31.36
N GLN A 176 13.79 17.09 -32.06
CA GLN A 176 13.15 16.33 -33.13
C GLN A 176 13.00 14.85 -32.75
N PRO A 177 11.78 14.40 -32.37
CA PRO A 177 11.54 13.00 -31.99
C PRO A 177 11.85 11.99 -33.11
N SER A 178 11.75 12.42 -34.38
CA SER A 178 12.02 11.59 -35.56
C SER A 178 13.48 11.14 -35.67
N ILE A 179 14.43 11.96 -35.20
CA ILE A 179 15.86 11.64 -35.15
C ILE A 179 16.17 10.91 -33.84
N ALA A 180 15.68 11.45 -32.72
CA ALA A 180 15.95 10.95 -31.38
C ALA A 180 15.52 9.48 -31.17
N LYS A 181 14.45 9.02 -31.86
CA LYS A 181 13.96 7.63 -31.75
C LYS A 181 14.98 6.56 -32.15
N ARG A 182 16.07 6.92 -32.84
CA ARG A 182 17.16 6.00 -33.18
C ARG A 182 18.05 5.68 -31.98
N TYR A 183 18.03 6.54 -30.96
CA TYR A 183 18.91 6.46 -29.79
C TYR A 183 18.10 6.27 -28.49
N ILE A 184 16.91 6.86 -28.41
CA ILE A 184 15.93 6.63 -27.34
C ILE A 184 15.00 5.50 -27.79
N ASP A 185 15.45 4.28 -27.60
CA ASP A 185 14.75 3.05 -27.98
C ASP A 185 14.15 2.33 -26.74
N GLN A 186 13.69 1.09 -26.95
CA GLN A 186 13.15 0.27 -25.85
C GLN A 186 14.21 -0.08 -24.79
N LYS A 187 15.48 -0.24 -25.19
CA LYS A 187 16.56 -0.53 -24.26
C LYS A 187 16.85 0.68 -23.37
N PHE A 188 16.90 1.88 -23.95
CA PHE A 188 17.04 3.12 -23.20
C PHE A 188 15.93 3.25 -22.14
N VAL A 189 14.68 3.02 -22.54
CA VAL A 189 13.52 3.09 -21.63
C VAL A 189 13.61 2.04 -20.52
N LEU A 190 14.04 0.82 -20.83
CA LEU A 190 14.18 -0.24 -19.83
C LEU A 190 15.22 0.14 -18.77
N GLN A 191 16.40 0.61 -19.19
CA GLN A 191 17.46 1.04 -18.26
C GLN A 191 17.03 2.28 -17.45
N LEU A 192 16.25 3.19 -18.04
CA LEU A 192 15.68 4.33 -17.32
C LEU A 192 14.68 3.87 -16.25
N LEU A 193 13.84 2.87 -16.55
CA LEU A 193 12.87 2.30 -15.61
C LEU A 193 13.52 1.56 -14.44
N GLU A 194 14.65 0.90 -14.66
CA GLU A 194 15.40 0.22 -13.60
C GLU A 194 15.89 1.21 -12.51
N LEU A 195 16.15 2.47 -12.88
CA LEU A 195 16.61 3.49 -11.94
C LEU A 195 15.51 4.04 -11.02
N PHE A 196 14.24 3.77 -11.29
CA PHE A 196 13.15 4.15 -10.37
C PHE A 196 13.25 3.43 -9.02
N ASP A 197 14.05 2.37 -8.92
CA ASP A 197 14.33 1.69 -7.66
C ASP A 197 15.42 2.39 -6.82
N SER A 198 15.92 3.56 -7.26
CA SER A 198 16.88 4.36 -6.48
C SER A 198 16.29 4.76 -5.13
N GLU A 199 17.07 4.63 -4.05
CA GLU A 199 16.67 5.07 -2.71
C GLU A 199 16.58 6.61 -2.62
N ASP A 200 17.31 7.34 -3.48
CA ASP A 200 17.35 8.79 -3.49
C ASP A 200 16.07 9.39 -4.11
N PRO A 201 15.19 10.04 -3.34
CA PRO A 201 13.94 10.61 -3.86
C PRO A 201 14.16 11.70 -4.92
N ARG A 202 15.32 12.38 -4.87
CA ARG A 202 15.65 13.43 -5.84
C ARG A 202 15.87 12.83 -7.22
N GLU A 203 16.52 11.67 -7.30
CA GLU A 203 16.71 10.94 -8.55
C GLU A 203 15.37 10.48 -9.12
N ARG A 204 14.50 9.91 -8.27
CA ARG A 204 13.16 9.45 -8.68
C ARG A 204 12.28 10.58 -9.23
N ASP A 205 12.34 11.78 -8.66
CA ASP A 205 11.57 12.93 -9.15
C ASP A 205 12.00 13.41 -10.55
N PHE A 206 13.31 13.40 -10.85
CA PHE A 206 13.80 13.65 -12.21
C PHE A 206 13.36 12.56 -13.17
N LEU A 207 13.53 11.28 -12.79
CA LEU A 207 13.12 10.13 -13.60
C LEU A 207 11.63 10.18 -13.93
N LYS A 208 10.79 10.52 -12.96
CA LYS A 208 9.35 10.74 -13.13
C LYS A 208 9.06 11.72 -14.26
N THR A 209 9.67 12.90 -14.17
CA THR A 209 9.46 13.97 -15.13
C THR A 209 9.98 13.58 -16.52
N ILE A 210 11.17 13.00 -16.60
CA ILE A 210 11.82 12.58 -17.84
C ILE A 210 11.00 11.49 -18.54
N LEU A 211 10.60 10.44 -17.81
CA LEU A 211 9.79 9.35 -18.36
C LEU A 211 8.43 9.86 -18.86
N HIS A 212 7.80 10.80 -18.15
CA HIS A 212 6.58 11.45 -18.61
C HIS A 212 6.79 12.23 -19.92
N ARG A 213 7.88 13.00 -20.05
CA ARG A 213 8.22 13.70 -21.31
C ARG A 213 8.47 12.72 -22.46
N ILE A 214 9.19 11.63 -22.21
CA ILE A 214 9.43 10.57 -23.20
C ILE A 214 8.10 9.94 -23.64
N TYR A 215 7.22 9.58 -22.70
CA TYR A 215 5.90 9.02 -23.01
C TYR A 215 5.05 9.97 -23.88
N GLY A 216 5.10 11.27 -23.58
CA GLY A 216 4.41 12.32 -24.32
C GLY A 216 4.90 12.43 -25.76
N LYS A 217 6.22 12.53 -25.97
CA LYS A 217 6.86 12.80 -27.27
C LYS A 217 6.98 11.57 -28.18
N PHE A 218 7.14 10.37 -27.60
CA PHE A 218 7.38 9.14 -28.37
C PHE A 218 6.16 8.22 -28.37
N LEU A 219 5.23 8.46 -29.30
CA LEU A 219 4.03 7.65 -29.49
C LEU A 219 4.32 6.14 -29.64
N GLY A 220 5.41 5.78 -30.35
CA GLY A 220 5.82 4.39 -30.57
C GLY A 220 6.32 3.65 -29.33
N LEU A 221 6.71 4.38 -28.27
CA LEU A 221 7.19 3.79 -27.01
C LEU A 221 6.09 3.62 -25.96
N ARG A 222 4.91 4.23 -26.15
CA ARG A 222 3.82 4.25 -25.15
C ARG A 222 3.38 2.85 -24.72
N ALA A 223 3.14 1.96 -25.68
CA ALA A 223 2.73 0.59 -25.38
C ALA A 223 3.80 -0.18 -24.62
N PHE A 224 5.07 0.01 -24.98
CA PHE A 224 6.20 -0.61 -24.30
C PHE A 224 6.35 -0.10 -22.86
N ILE A 225 6.32 1.22 -22.64
CA ILE A 225 6.40 1.84 -21.31
C ILE A 225 5.29 1.29 -20.39
N ARG A 226 4.03 1.29 -20.84
CA ARG A 226 2.91 0.76 -20.04
C ARG A 226 3.09 -0.72 -19.71
N LYS A 227 3.60 -1.51 -20.66
CA LYS A 227 3.87 -2.93 -20.44
C LYS A 227 4.97 -3.15 -19.41
N GLN A 228 6.05 -2.35 -19.45
CA GLN A 228 7.14 -2.49 -18.49
C GLN A 228 6.75 -2.02 -17.08
N ILE A 229 6.01 -0.91 -16.95
CA ILE A 229 5.46 -0.48 -15.66
C ILE A 229 4.54 -1.56 -15.08
N ASN A 230 3.71 -2.18 -15.91
CA ASN A 230 2.86 -3.30 -15.48
C ASN A 230 3.71 -4.48 -14.97
N ASN A 231 4.76 -4.88 -15.68
CA ASN A 231 5.66 -5.94 -15.22
C ASN A 231 6.31 -5.61 -13.87
N ILE A 232 6.74 -4.35 -13.68
CA ILE A 232 7.32 -3.87 -12.42
C ILE A 232 6.29 -4.01 -11.29
N PHE A 233 5.06 -3.55 -11.49
CA PHE A 233 4.01 -3.68 -10.48
C PHE A 233 3.64 -5.13 -10.18
N LEU A 234 3.56 -6.01 -11.19
CA LEU A 234 3.30 -7.43 -10.96
C LEU A 234 4.42 -8.09 -10.14
N ARG A 235 5.68 -7.79 -10.45
CA ARG A 235 6.83 -8.26 -9.68
C ARG A 235 6.81 -7.74 -8.25
N PHE A 236 6.49 -6.45 -8.08
CA PHE A 236 6.34 -5.82 -6.76
C PHE A 236 5.24 -6.49 -5.93
N ILE A 237 4.04 -6.71 -6.50
CA ILE A 237 2.90 -7.28 -5.78
C ILE A 237 3.12 -8.76 -5.40
N TYR A 238 3.66 -9.56 -6.33
CA TYR A 238 3.63 -11.02 -6.21
C TYR A 238 4.98 -11.68 -5.90
N GLU A 239 6.11 -10.98 -6.10
CA GLU A 239 7.44 -11.58 -5.96
C GLU A 239 8.27 -10.93 -4.86
N THR A 240 8.52 -9.62 -4.94
CA THR A 240 9.54 -8.97 -4.11
C THR A 240 8.98 -8.18 -2.93
N GLU A 241 7.76 -7.64 -3.04
CA GLU A 241 7.21 -6.62 -2.12
C GLU A 241 8.12 -5.40 -1.89
N HIS A 242 9.11 -5.19 -2.77
CA HIS A 242 10.09 -4.11 -2.68
C HIS A 242 10.31 -3.49 -4.05
N PHE A 243 10.06 -2.18 -4.11
CA PHE A 243 10.40 -1.28 -5.21
C PHE A 243 10.18 0.16 -4.73
N ASN A 244 11.20 1.02 -4.80
CA ASN A 244 11.13 2.36 -4.20
C ASN A 244 10.25 3.35 -4.99
N GLY A 245 10.18 3.20 -6.32
CA GLY A 245 9.54 4.17 -7.22
C GLY A 245 8.06 3.95 -7.53
N VAL A 246 7.30 3.23 -6.68
CA VAL A 246 5.88 2.93 -6.96
C VAL A 246 5.04 4.20 -7.05
N ALA A 247 5.24 5.15 -6.12
CA ALA A 247 4.49 6.40 -6.08
C ALA A 247 4.69 7.23 -7.35
N GLU A 248 5.94 7.41 -7.77
CA GLU A 248 6.30 8.21 -8.94
C GLU A 248 5.78 7.59 -10.25
N LEU A 249 5.82 6.26 -10.37
CA LEU A 249 5.23 5.56 -11.51
C LEU A 249 3.70 5.72 -11.55
N LEU A 250 3.04 5.69 -10.39
CA LEU A 250 1.60 5.95 -10.29
C LEU A 250 1.24 7.40 -10.65
N GLU A 251 2.04 8.40 -10.26
CA GLU A 251 1.80 9.80 -10.68
C GLU A 251 1.81 9.95 -12.21
N ILE A 252 2.80 9.32 -12.87
CA ILE A 252 2.88 9.30 -14.34
C ILE A 252 1.64 8.61 -14.91
N LEU A 253 1.26 7.45 -14.35
CA LEU A 253 0.09 6.71 -14.81
C LEU A 253 -1.20 7.50 -14.62
N GLY A 254 -1.37 8.24 -13.53
CA GLY A 254 -2.52 9.12 -13.31
C GLY A 254 -2.69 10.13 -14.45
N SER A 255 -1.61 10.77 -14.87
CA SER A 255 -1.60 11.68 -16.03
C SER A 255 -1.94 10.94 -17.34
N ILE A 256 -1.37 9.74 -17.53
CA ILE A 256 -1.63 8.89 -18.71
C ILE A 256 -3.11 8.46 -18.78
N ILE A 257 -3.70 8.06 -17.66
CA ILE A 257 -5.09 7.59 -17.55
C ILE A 257 -6.04 8.73 -17.89
N ASN A 258 -5.78 9.94 -17.38
CA ASN A 258 -6.57 11.11 -17.72
C ASN A 258 -6.56 11.40 -19.24
N GLY A 259 -5.45 11.09 -19.93
CA GLY A 259 -5.32 11.20 -21.38
C GLY A 259 -5.91 10.06 -22.21
N PHE A 260 -6.57 9.06 -21.60
CA PHE A 260 -7.17 7.95 -22.36
C PHE A 260 -8.35 8.40 -23.23
N ALA A 261 -8.36 7.91 -24.47
CA ALA A 261 -9.48 8.07 -25.37
C ALA A 261 -10.65 7.18 -24.96
N LEU A 262 -11.87 7.68 -25.16
CA LEU A 262 -13.11 6.92 -24.99
C LEU A 262 -13.56 6.33 -26.33
N PRO A 263 -14.11 5.10 -26.36
CA PRO A 263 -14.28 4.19 -25.23
C PRO A 263 -12.96 3.60 -24.73
N LEU A 264 -12.88 3.29 -23.43
CA LEU A 264 -11.70 2.67 -22.83
C LEU A 264 -11.40 1.31 -23.46
N LYS A 265 -10.13 1.11 -23.84
CA LYS A 265 -9.65 -0.18 -24.37
C LYS A 265 -9.71 -1.28 -23.30
N ALA A 266 -9.95 -2.51 -23.74
CA ALA A 266 -9.98 -3.69 -22.87
C ALA A 266 -8.69 -3.88 -22.06
N GLU A 267 -7.52 -3.59 -22.67
CA GLU A 267 -6.22 -3.64 -21.98
C GLU A 267 -6.16 -2.71 -20.76
N HIS A 268 -6.77 -1.52 -20.83
CA HIS A 268 -6.76 -0.56 -19.72
C HIS A 268 -7.71 -1.01 -18.60
N LYS A 269 -8.87 -1.59 -18.95
CA LYS A 269 -9.79 -2.18 -17.97
C LYS A 269 -9.16 -3.36 -17.24
N GLN A 270 -8.40 -4.20 -17.96
CA GLN A 270 -7.63 -5.29 -17.35
C GLN A 270 -6.53 -4.76 -16.45
N PHE A 271 -5.81 -3.71 -16.85
CA PHE A 271 -4.79 -3.06 -16.04
C PHE A 271 -5.34 -2.58 -14.69
N LEU A 272 -6.48 -1.88 -14.69
CA LEU A 272 -7.18 -1.49 -13.46
C LEU A 272 -7.44 -2.69 -12.56
N MET A 273 -8.14 -3.71 -13.07
CA MET A 273 -8.61 -4.82 -12.24
C MET A 273 -7.52 -5.83 -11.83
N LYS A 274 -6.46 -5.98 -12.62
CA LYS A 274 -5.41 -6.98 -12.40
C LYS A 274 -4.14 -6.43 -11.78
N VAL A 275 -3.97 -5.11 -11.77
CA VAL A 275 -2.74 -4.45 -11.30
C VAL A 275 -3.06 -3.42 -10.23
N LEU A 276 -3.85 -2.38 -10.56
CA LEU A 276 -4.13 -1.29 -9.61
C LEU A 276 -4.91 -1.79 -8.38
N ILE A 277 -5.97 -2.58 -8.58
CA ILE A 277 -6.76 -3.09 -7.44
C ILE A 277 -5.92 -4.01 -6.52
N PRO A 278 -5.17 -5.01 -7.02
CA PRO A 278 -4.28 -5.80 -6.16
C PRO A 278 -3.15 -5.00 -5.48
N LEU A 279 -2.73 -3.86 -6.04
CA LEU A 279 -1.67 -3.02 -5.47
C LEU A 279 -2.00 -2.51 -4.05
N HIS A 280 -3.29 -2.40 -3.70
CA HIS A 280 -3.75 -2.05 -2.34
C HIS A 280 -3.36 -3.09 -1.28
N THR A 281 -3.01 -4.31 -1.67
CA THR A 281 -2.61 -5.37 -0.73
C THR A 281 -1.18 -5.18 -0.19
N ALA A 282 -0.32 -4.45 -0.90
CA ALA A 282 1.10 -4.27 -0.59
C ALA A 282 1.32 -3.65 0.79
N LYS A 283 2.31 -4.14 1.56
CA LYS A 283 2.57 -3.71 2.95
C LYS A 283 2.76 -2.19 3.08
N GLY A 284 3.65 -1.61 2.28
CA GLY A 284 3.95 -0.18 2.25
C GLY A 284 2.93 0.68 1.49
N LEU A 285 1.63 0.34 1.54
CA LEU A 285 0.57 1.09 0.84
C LEU A 285 0.58 2.58 1.18
N ALA A 286 0.90 2.94 2.43
CA ALA A 286 0.94 4.32 2.91
C ALA A 286 1.83 5.25 2.08
N LEU A 287 2.90 4.70 1.49
CA LEU A 287 3.88 5.46 0.70
C LEU A 287 3.33 5.96 -0.64
N PHE A 288 2.30 5.28 -1.20
CA PHE A 288 1.82 5.56 -2.56
C PHE A 288 0.29 5.54 -2.70
N HIS A 289 -0.45 5.47 -1.59
CA HIS A 289 -1.90 5.34 -1.60
C HIS A 289 -2.61 6.50 -2.28
N ALA A 290 -2.19 7.75 -2.00
CA ALA A 290 -2.83 8.91 -2.60
C ALA A 290 -2.74 8.88 -4.14
N GLN A 291 -1.58 8.50 -4.67
CA GLN A 291 -1.35 8.34 -6.10
C GLN A 291 -2.16 7.18 -6.70
N LEU A 292 -2.31 6.09 -5.95
CA LEU A 292 -3.11 4.93 -6.35
C LEU A 292 -4.61 5.26 -6.39
N ALA A 293 -5.14 5.85 -5.32
CA ALA A 293 -6.52 6.30 -5.20
C ALA A 293 -6.86 7.28 -6.33
N TYR A 294 -5.98 8.25 -6.60
CA TYR A 294 -6.11 9.15 -7.75
C TYR A 294 -6.24 8.37 -9.07
N CYS A 295 -5.37 7.38 -9.32
CA CYS A 295 -5.48 6.57 -10.53
C CYS A 295 -6.82 5.82 -10.63
N VAL A 296 -7.32 5.28 -9.52
CA VAL A 296 -8.62 4.56 -9.47
C VAL A 296 -9.77 5.52 -9.78
N VAL A 297 -9.84 6.67 -9.09
CA VAL A 297 -10.88 7.69 -9.32
C VAL A 297 -10.88 8.16 -10.77
N GLN A 298 -9.70 8.42 -11.36
CA GLN A 298 -9.59 8.82 -12.77
C GLN A 298 -10.13 7.76 -13.74
N PHE A 299 -10.02 6.47 -13.43
CA PHE A 299 -10.66 5.43 -14.23
C PHE A 299 -12.20 5.48 -14.15
N LEU A 300 -12.74 5.76 -12.96
CA LEU A 300 -14.18 5.80 -12.73
C LEU A 300 -14.82 7.04 -13.37
N GLU A 301 -14.15 8.19 -13.36
CA GLU A 301 -14.60 9.39 -14.08
C GLU A 301 -14.69 9.15 -15.59
N LYS A 302 -13.79 8.32 -16.15
CA LYS A 302 -13.78 7.99 -17.59
C LYS A 302 -14.85 6.95 -17.97
N ASP A 303 -15.15 6.00 -17.09
CA ASP A 303 -16.12 4.94 -17.34
C ASP A 303 -16.78 4.48 -16.01
N PRO A 304 -17.94 5.08 -15.64
CA PRO A 304 -18.65 4.75 -14.41
C PRO A 304 -19.11 3.29 -14.31
N THR A 305 -19.14 2.53 -15.42
CA THR A 305 -19.49 1.10 -15.39
C THR A 305 -18.46 0.26 -14.63
N LEU A 306 -17.25 0.80 -14.41
CA LEU A 306 -16.18 0.14 -13.68
C LEU A 306 -16.31 0.27 -12.15
N THR A 307 -17.22 1.10 -11.64
CA THR A 307 -17.33 1.35 -10.19
C THR A 307 -17.71 0.09 -9.41
N GLU A 308 -18.69 -0.68 -9.89
CA GLU A 308 -19.10 -1.92 -9.23
C GLU A 308 -17.95 -2.92 -9.07
N PRO A 309 -17.23 -3.33 -10.14
CA PRO A 309 -16.12 -4.28 -9.99
C PRO A 309 -14.97 -3.72 -9.14
N VAL A 310 -14.68 -2.41 -9.20
CA VAL A 310 -13.66 -1.76 -8.36
C VAL A 310 -14.01 -1.85 -6.88
N ILE A 311 -15.21 -1.41 -6.49
CA ILE A 311 -15.66 -1.45 -5.09
C ILE A 311 -15.70 -2.89 -4.56
N ARG A 312 -16.19 -3.84 -5.37
CA ARG A 312 -16.15 -5.26 -4.99
C ARG A 312 -14.72 -5.77 -4.82
N GLY A 313 -13.78 -5.28 -5.62
CA GLY A 313 -12.34 -5.56 -5.51
C GLY A 313 -11.74 -5.03 -4.21
N LEU A 314 -12.00 -3.78 -3.87
CA LEU A 314 -11.55 -3.16 -2.61
C LEU A 314 -12.15 -3.88 -1.40
N LEU A 315 -13.45 -4.17 -1.41
CA LEU A 315 -14.12 -4.94 -0.35
C LEU A 315 -13.55 -6.36 -0.20
N LYS A 316 -13.13 -6.99 -1.30
CA LYS A 316 -12.48 -8.31 -1.27
C LYS A 316 -11.11 -8.24 -0.58
N PHE A 317 -10.36 -7.17 -0.80
CA PHE A 317 -9.03 -6.95 -0.23
C PHE A 317 -9.06 -6.09 1.04
N TRP A 318 -10.22 -5.98 1.70
CA TRP A 318 -10.35 -5.13 2.89
C TRP A 318 -9.35 -5.54 3.99
N PRO A 319 -8.53 -4.60 4.50
CA PRO A 319 -7.55 -4.88 5.54
C PRO A 319 -8.22 -5.34 6.84
N LYS A 320 -7.73 -6.45 7.41
CA LYS A 320 -8.25 -6.99 8.68
C LYS A 320 -7.28 -6.90 9.85
N THR A 321 -6.01 -6.67 9.56
CA THR A 321 -4.91 -6.73 10.54
C THR A 321 -4.18 -5.40 10.71
N CYS A 322 -4.47 -4.40 9.89
CA CYS A 322 -3.82 -3.09 9.92
C CYS A 322 -4.89 -1.99 9.88
N SER A 323 -5.06 -1.28 11.01
CA SER A 323 -6.06 -0.22 11.16
C SER A 323 -5.74 1.01 10.31
N GLN A 324 -4.45 1.35 10.15
CA GLN A 324 -4.03 2.46 9.28
C GLN A 324 -4.48 2.24 7.83
N LYS A 325 -4.26 1.05 7.27
CA LYS A 325 -4.77 0.69 5.94
C LYS A 325 -6.30 0.72 5.87
N GLU A 326 -6.99 0.31 6.92
CA GLU A 326 -8.46 0.39 6.96
C GLU A 326 -8.95 1.85 6.90
N VAL A 327 -8.27 2.77 7.60
CA VAL A 327 -8.54 4.22 7.50
C VAL A 327 -8.28 4.74 6.08
N MET A 328 -7.21 4.29 5.43
CA MET A 328 -6.89 4.67 4.04
C MET A 328 -7.95 4.18 3.05
N TYR A 329 -8.37 2.91 3.15
CA TYR A 329 -9.46 2.35 2.34
C TYR A 329 -10.77 3.11 2.55
N LEU A 330 -11.11 3.49 3.79
CA LEU A 330 -12.27 4.34 4.04
C LEU A 330 -12.14 5.71 3.36
N GLY A 331 -10.93 6.27 3.32
CA GLY A 331 -10.64 7.50 2.58
C GLY A 331 -10.85 7.38 1.08
N GLU A 332 -10.27 6.35 0.46
CA GLU A 332 -10.44 6.09 -0.97
C GLU A 332 -11.89 5.81 -1.33
N ILE A 333 -12.62 5.06 -0.49
CA ILE A 333 -14.05 4.81 -0.72
C ILE A 333 -14.86 6.11 -0.70
N GLU A 334 -14.56 7.04 0.21
CA GLU A 334 -15.21 8.36 0.20
C GLU A 334 -14.95 9.11 -1.11
N GLU A 335 -13.69 9.17 -1.56
CA GLU A 335 -13.34 9.81 -2.84
C GLU A 335 -14.04 9.16 -4.05
N ILE A 336 -14.18 7.82 -4.04
CA ILE A 336 -14.93 7.10 -5.08
C ILE A 336 -16.43 7.43 -5.01
N LEU A 337 -17.00 7.54 -3.81
CA LEU A 337 -18.40 7.89 -3.64
C LEU A 337 -18.69 9.33 -4.05
N ASP A 338 -17.73 10.25 -3.98
CA ASP A 338 -17.92 11.63 -4.46
C ASP A 338 -18.15 11.74 -5.97
N VAL A 339 -17.65 10.77 -6.74
CA VAL A 339 -17.81 10.73 -8.21
C VAL A 339 -18.80 9.65 -8.69
N ILE A 340 -19.43 8.89 -7.78
CA ILE A 340 -20.30 7.79 -8.16
C ILE A 340 -21.64 8.28 -8.73
N GLU A 341 -22.13 7.65 -9.80
CA GLU A 341 -23.50 7.86 -10.26
C GLU A 341 -24.51 7.11 -9.36
N PRO A 342 -25.70 7.68 -9.06
CA PRO A 342 -26.72 7.02 -8.24
C PRO A 342 -27.13 5.62 -8.73
N THR A 343 -27.10 5.39 -10.05
CA THR A 343 -27.42 4.09 -10.66
C THR A 343 -26.38 3.02 -10.33
N GLN A 344 -25.10 3.38 -10.23
CA GLN A 344 -24.03 2.47 -9.83
C GLN A 344 -24.04 2.24 -8.32
N PHE A 345 -24.32 3.29 -7.54
CA PHE A 345 -24.44 3.19 -6.08
C PHE A 345 -25.46 2.13 -5.66
N LYS A 346 -26.62 2.05 -6.33
CA LYS A 346 -27.65 1.03 -6.05
C LYS A 346 -27.15 -0.41 -6.13
N LYS A 347 -26.12 -0.69 -6.94
CA LYS A 347 -25.55 -2.04 -7.11
C LYS A 347 -24.57 -2.43 -6.00
N ILE A 348 -23.97 -1.44 -5.33
CA ILE A 348 -22.91 -1.63 -4.33
C ILE A 348 -23.33 -1.27 -2.90
N GLN A 349 -24.44 -0.56 -2.71
CA GLN A 349 -24.87 -0.04 -1.41
C GLN A 349 -24.94 -1.11 -0.31
N GLU A 350 -25.55 -2.27 -0.57
CA GLU A 350 -25.72 -3.31 0.46
C GLU A 350 -24.37 -3.89 0.92
N PRO A 351 -23.49 -4.40 0.04
CA PRO A 351 -22.18 -4.90 0.47
C PRO A 351 -21.28 -3.82 1.06
N LEU A 352 -21.34 -2.58 0.53
CA LEU A 352 -20.57 -1.46 1.03
C LEU A 352 -20.99 -1.09 2.46
N PHE A 353 -22.27 -0.78 2.69
CA PHE A 353 -22.74 -0.38 4.01
C PHE A 353 -22.67 -1.52 5.03
N ARG A 354 -22.72 -2.79 4.60
CA ARG A 354 -22.40 -3.91 5.49
C ARG A 354 -20.95 -3.85 5.99
N GLN A 355 -20.01 -3.38 5.17
CA GLN A 355 -18.63 -3.18 5.59
C GLN A 355 -18.49 -1.93 6.46
N ILE A 356 -19.07 -0.79 6.07
CA ILE A 356 -19.06 0.44 6.89
C ILE A 356 -19.69 0.18 8.28
N SER A 357 -20.76 -0.62 8.36
CA SER A 357 -21.37 -1.07 9.62
C SER A 357 -20.37 -1.74 10.57
N LYS A 358 -19.46 -2.56 10.02
CA LYS A 358 -18.39 -3.18 10.81
C LYS A 358 -17.31 -2.17 11.20
N CYS A 359 -16.94 -1.25 10.30
CA CYS A 359 -15.93 -0.23 10.58
C CYS A 359 -16.38 0.71 11.71
N VAL A 360 -17.65 1.13 11.69
CA VAL A 360 -18.26 1.94 12.75
C VAL A 360 -18.24 1.16 14.08
N ALA A 361 -18.50 -0.15 14.04
CA ALA A 361 -18.44 -1.04 15.20
C ALA A 361 -17.03 -1.45 15.63
N ASN A 362 -15.98 -0.99 14.94
CA ASN A 362 -14.61 -1.34 15.27
C ASN A 362 -14.20 -0.65 16.58
N PRO A 363 -13.61 -1.38 17.56
CA PRO A 363 -13.13 -0.77 18.80
C PRO A 363 -12.00 0.25 18.61
N HIS A 364 -11.32 0.21 17.45
CA HIS A 364 -10.25 1.15 17.11
C HIS A 364 -10.84 2.51 16.71
N PHE A 365 -10.64 3.52 17.56
CA PHE A 365 -11.34 4.80 17.43
C PHE A 365 -11.10 5.50 16.07
N GLN A 366 -9.88 5.47 15.51
CA GLN A 366 -9.60 6.13 14.22
C GLN A 366 -10.40 5.51 13.06
N VAL A 367 -10.65 4.19 13.10
CA VAL A 367 -11.44 3.51 12.06
C VAL A 367 -12.91 3.89 12.20
N ALA A 368 -13.44 3.82 13.43
CA ALA A 368 -14.83 4.18 13.70
C ALA A 368 -15.10 5.66 13.37
N GLU A 369 -14.22 6.57 13.78
CA GLU A 369 -14.30 8.00 13.47
C GLU A 369 -14.29 8.25 11.97
N ARG A 370 -13.31 7.68 11.24
CA ARG A 370 -13.19 7.86 9.79
C ARG A 370 -14.43 7.37 9.04
N ALA A 371 -15.03 6.27 9.49
CA ALA A 371 -16.25 5.72 8.91
C ALA A 371 -17.49 6.59 9.22
N LEU A 372 -17.57 7.18 10.41
CA LEU A 372 -18.67 8.08 10.80
C LEU A 372 -18.62 9.42 10.05
N TYR A 373 -17.43 9.87 9.62
CA TYR A 373 -17.30 11.10 8.82
C TYR A 373 -17.92 11.04 7.43
N PHE A 374 -18.34 9.85 6.95
CA PHE A 374 -19.12 9.74 5.72
C PHE A 374 -20.43 10.52 5.80
N TRP A 375 -20.98 10.71 7.01
CA TRP A 375 -22.17 11.53 7.25
C TRP A 375 -21.92 13.04 7.26
N ASN A 376 -20.67 13.49 7.11
CA ASN A 376 -20.36 14.91 6.93
C ASN A 376 -20.34 15.31 5.45
N ASN A 377 -20.32 14.33 4.54
CA ASN A 377 -20.29 14.56 3.12
C ASN A 377 -21.72 14.69 2.56
N GLU A 378 -22.05 15.86 2.02
CA GLU A 378 -23.39 16.18 1.53
C GLU A 378 -23.85 15.26 0.40
N TYR A 379 -22.93 14.88 -0.51
CA TYR A 379 -23.28 14.01 -1.62
C TYR A 379 -23.56 12.58 -1.15
N ILE A 380 -22.72 12.03 -0.28
CA ILE A 380 -22.96 10.72 0.33
C ILE A 380 -24.28 10.72 1.13
N LEU A 381 -24.56 11.78 1.89
CA LEU A 381 -25.83 11.93 2.61
C LEU A 381 -27.04 11.87 1.68
N SER A 382 -26.99 12.57 0.54
CA SER A 382 -28.07 12.53 -0.46
C SER A 382 -28.29 11.12 -1.04
N LEU A 383 -27.21 10.38 -1.31
CA LEU A 383 -27.29 8.99 -1.79
C LEU A 383 -27.90 8.06 -0.73
N ILE A 384 -27.58 8.30 0.55
CA ILE A 384 -28.16 7.57 1.68
C ILE A 384 -29.66 7.87 1.80
N GLU A 385 -30.06 9.13 1.69
CA GLU A 385 -31.46 9.57 1.80
C GLU A 385 -32.33 8.90 0.72
N GLU A 386 -31.88 8.90 -0.53
CA GLU A 386 -32.58 8.24 -1.65
C GLU A 386 -32.72 6.71 -1.49
N ASN A 387 -31.86 6.09 -0.67
CA ASN A 387 -31.80 4.63 -0.51
C ASN A 387 -31.93 4.19 0.96
N ILE A 388 -32.61 5.00 1.78
CA ILE A 388 -32.68 4.83 3.23
C ILE A 388 -33.26 3.46 3.63
N ASP A 389 -34.21 2.94 2.85
CA ASP A 389 -34.87 1.64 3.08
C ASP A 389 -33.91 0.44 3.09
N LYS A 390 -32.72 0.58 2.49
CA LYS A 390 -31.68 -0.46 2.46
C LYS A 390 -30.52 -0.14 3.39
N VAL A 391 -30.11 1.13 3.42
CA VAL A 391 -28.97 1.58 4.22
C VAL A 391 -29.28 1.54 5.72
N LEU A 392 -30.43 2.09 6.14
CA LEU A 392 -30.78 2.22 7.55
C LEU A 392 -30.85 0.85 8.26
N PRO A 393 -31.57 -0.17 7.76
CA PRO A 393 -31.59 -1.48 8.41
C PRO A 393 -30.20 -2.13 8.55
N THR A 394 -29.29 -1.87 7.61
CA THR A 394 -27.93 -2.42 7.61
C THR A 394 -27.02 -1.75 8.65
N MET A 395 -27.20 -0.45 8.87
CA MET A 395 -26.38 0.34 9.80
C MET A 395 -26.92 0.37 11.22
N PHE A 396 -28.25 0.28 11.39
CA PHE A 396 -28.94 0.53 12.64
C PHE A 396 -28.41 -0.30 13.81
N GLY A 397 -28.29 -1.62 13.63
CA GLY A 397 -27.87 -2.52 14.72
C GLY A 397 -26.49 -2.17 15.29
N SER A 398 -25.54 -1.84 14.42
CA SER A 398 -24.18 -1.44 14.83
C SER A 398 -24.20 -0.10 15.56
N LEU A 399 -24.79 0.93 14.95
CA LEU A 399 -24.88 2.28 15.54
C LEU A 399 -25.58 2.26 16.91
N TYR A 400 -26.71 1.56 17.02
CA TYR A 400 -27.49 1.50 18.25
C TYR A 400 -26.80 0.73 19.38
N ARG A 401 -25.90 -0.22 19.06
CA ARG A 401 -25.05 -0.90 20.04
C ARG A 401 -23.94 0.02 20.54
N ILE A 402 -23.22 0.65 19.61
CA ILE A 402 -22.02 1.46 19.90
C ILE A 402 -22.38 2.70 20.73
N SER A 403 -23.56 3.29 20.52
CA SER A 403 -24.04 4.44 21.29
C SER A 403 -24.17 4.18 22.81
N LYS A 404 -24.16 2.90 23.22
CA LYS A 404 -24.27 2.47 24.63
C LYS A 404 -23.01 1.85 25.19
N GLU A 405 -22.21 1.21 24.33
CA GLU A 405 -21.15 0.28 24.76
C GLU A 405 -19.74 0.72 24.38
N HIS A 406 -19.58 1.79 23.58
CA HIS A 406 -18.26 2.23 23.15
C HIS A 406 -17.48 2.97 24.25
N TRP A 407 -16.19 2.65 24.40
CA TRP A 407 -15.33 3.19 25.47
C TRP A 407 -14.96 4.66 25.26
N ASN A 408 -14.86 5.12 24.00
CA ASN A 408 -14.51 6.49 23.65
C ASN A 408 -15.77 7.38 23.54
N PRO A 409 -15.94 8.40 24.39
CA PRO A 409 -17.09 9.29 24.39
C PRO A 409 -17.27 10.11 23.09
N THR A 410 -16.19 10.44 22.40
CA THR A 410 -16.24 11.20 21.14
C THR A 410 -16.94 10.37 20.06
N ILE A 411 -16.60 9.08 19.95
CA ILE A 411 -17.27 8.17 19.01
C ILE A 411 -18.74 8.01 19.37
N VAL A 412 -19.06 7.90 20.67
CA VAL A 412 -20.46 7.84 21.13
C VAL A 412 -21.23 9.10 20.67
N ALA A 413 -20.66 10.30 20.83
CA ALA A 413 -21.29 11.54 20.38
C ALA A 413 -21.49 11.59 18.86
N LEU A 414 -20.49 11.18 18.07
CA LEU A 414 -20.61 11.08 16.60
C LEU A 414 -21.71 10.10 16.20
N VAL A 415 -21.80 8.94 16.85
CA VAL A 415 -22.86 7.95 16.60
C VAL A 415 -24.24 8.52 16.94
N TYR A 416 -24.39 9.29 18.03
CA TYR A 416 -25.65 9.95 18.35
C TYR A 416 -26.06 10.96 17.26
N ASN A 417 -25.13 11.74 16.75
CA ASN A 417 -25.39 12.65 15.63
C ASN A 417 -25.86 11.88 14.40
N VAL A 418 -25.18 10.80 14.02
CA VAL A 418 -25.55 9.95 12.89
C VAL A 418 -26.94 9.32 13.09
N LEU A 419 -27.23 8.78 14.28
CA LEU A 419 -28.54 8.22 14.60
C LEU A 419 -29.66 9.26 14.50
N LYS A 420 -29.39 10.49 14.94
CA LYS A 420 -30.33 11.61 14.82
C LYS A 420 -30.61 11.95 13.35
N THR A 421 -29.58 12.08 12.52
CA THR A 421 -29.72 12.33 11.08
C THR A 421 -30.53 11.22 10.40
N LEU A 422 -30.26 9.95 10.71
CA LEU A 422 -31.02 8.83 10.15
C LEU A 422 -32.48 8.80 10.60
N MET A 423 -32.77 9.21 11.83
CA MET A 423 -34.14 9.35 12.34
C MET A 423 -34.89 10.49 11.65
N GLU A 424 -34.21 11.60 11.34
CA GLU A 424 -34.78 12.73 10.58
C GLU A 424 -35.11 12.34 9.13
N MET A 425 -34.33 11.44 8.51
CA MET A 425 -34.59 10.93 7.16
C MET A 425 -35.82 10.00 7.08
N ASN A 426 -35.97 9.06 8.01
CA ASN A 426 -37.13 8.15 8.03
C ASN A 426 -37.46 7.69 9.45
N CYS A 427 -38.32 8.45 10.14
CA CYS A 427 -38.68 8.20 11.53
C CYS A 427 -39.48 6.90 11.73
N THR A 428 -40.38 6.56 10.79
CA THR A 428 -41.22 5.36 10.92
C THR A 428 -40.37 4.09 10.84
N LEU A 429 -39.47 4.02 9.87
CA LEU A 429 -38.55 2.89 9.74
C LEU A 429 -37.60 2.79 10.94
N PHE A 430 -37.14 3.94 11.46
CA PHE A 430 -36.27 3.99 12.64
C PHE A 430 -36.96 3.41 13.90
N ASP A 431 -38.23 3.74 14.12
CA ASP A 431 -39.01 3.24 15.26
C ASP A 431 -39.29 1.73 15.15
N GLU A 432 -39.60 1.26 13.95
CA GLU A 432 -39.77 -0.16 13.65
C GLU A 432 -38.49 -0.96 13.94
N LEU A 433 -37.34 -0.48 13.45
CA LEU A 433 -36.04 -1.10 13.68
C LEU A 433 -35.65 -1.07 15.16
N THR A 434 -35.96 0.01 15.88
CA THR A 434 -35.73 0.10 17.33
C THR A 434 -36.52 -0.97 18.09
N SER A 435 -37.78 -1.17 17.71
CA SER A 435 -38.66 -2.17 18.33
C SER A 435 -38.19 -3.59 18.01
N SER A 436 -37.86 -3.86 16.74
CA SER A 436 -37.31 -5.13 16.27
C SER A 436 -36.00 -5.48 16.98
N TYR A 437 -35.06 -4.53 17.07
CA TYR A 437 -33.77 -4.73 17.74
C TYR A 437 -33.92 -5.08 19.22
N LYS A 438 -34.85 -4.43 19.94
CA LYS A 438 -35.14 -4.76 21.35
C LYS A 438 -35.69 -6.18 21.49
N ALA A 439 -36.62 -6.57 20.62
CA ALA A 439 -37.20 -7.92 20.62
C ALA A 439 -36.16 -8.99 20.31
N ASP A 440 -35.30 -8.75 19.30
CA ASP A 440 -34.21 -9.64 18.93
C ASP A 440 -33.19 -9.80 20.07
N ARG A 441 -32.79 -8.72 20.74
CA ARG A 441 -31.87 -8.77 21.89
C ARG A 441 -32.45 -9.55 23.09
N GLN A 442 -33.76 -9.42 23.34
CA GLN A 442 -34.44 -10.24 24.36
C GLN A 442 -34.46 -11.73 23.98
N ARG A 443 -34.74 -12.03 22.70
CA ARG A 443 -34.71 -13.40 22.18
C ARG A 443 -33.32 -14.02 22.27
N GLU A 444 -32.26 -13.28 21.95
CA GLU A 444 -30.87 -13.75 22.08
C GLU A 444 -30.50 -14.02 23.55
N LYS A 445 -30.86 -13.11 24.46
CA LYS A 445 -30.64 -13.31 25.90
C LYS A 445 -31.35 -14.56 26.43
N LYS A 446 -32.57 -14.83 25.96
CA LYS A 446 -33.31 -16.05 26.32
C LYS A 446 -32.62 -17.31 25.79
N LYS A 447 -32.18 -17.30 24.52
CA LYS A 447 -31.41 -18.42 23.93
C LYS A 447 -30.09 -18.68 24.65
N GLU A 448 -29.42 -17.63 25.10
CA GLU A 448 -28.20 -17.74 25.90
C GLU A 448 -28.47 -18.38 27.27
N GLN A 449 -29.55 -17.98 27.95
CA GLN A 449 -29.98 -18.62 29.19
C GLN A 449 -30.34 -20.09 29.00
N GLU A 450 -31.10 -20.42 27.95
CA GLU A 450 -31.44 -21.80 27.60
C GLU A 450 -30.18 -22.64 27.33
N ARG A 451 -29.18 -22.08 26.64
CA ARG A 451 -27.90 -22.73 26.39
C ARG A 451 -27.12 -22.97 27.69
N ASP A 452 -27.07 -21.99 28.58
CA ASP A 452 -26.39 -22.12 29.88
C ASP A 452 -27.08 -23.17 30.78
N GLU A 453 -28.40 -23.24 30.74
CA GLU A 453 -29.17 -24.29 31.44
C GLU A 453 -28.89 -25.68 30.87
N LEU A 454 -28.77 -25.82 29.54
CA LEU A 454 -28.40 -27.08 28.90
C LEU A 454 -26.98 -27.52 29.29
N TRP A 455 -26.02 -26.58 29.34
CA TRP A 455 -24.66 -26.88 29.82
C TRP A 455 -24.64 -27.31 31.29
N LYS A 456 -25.38 -26.63 32.16
CA LYS A 456 -25.51 -27.02 33.57
C LYS A 456 -26.09 -28.42 33.74
N LYS A 457 -27.16 -28.75 32.99
CA LYS A 457 -27.75 -30.09 32.97
C LYS A 457 -26.76 -31.14 32.51
N LEU A 458 -25.93 -30.84 31.51
CA LEU A 458 -24.87 -31.76 31.06
C LEU A 458 -23.86 -32.04 32.17
N ASP A 459 -23.44 -31.01 32.91
CA ASP A 459 -22.51 -31.17 34.03
C ASP A 459 -23.12 -31.98 35.18
N GLU A 460 -24.39 -31.74 35.52
CA GLU A 460 -25.15 -32.54 36.50
C GLU A 460 -25.27 -34.01 36.08
N LEU A 461 -25.49 -34.28 34.79
CA LEU A 461 -25.53 -35.64 34.24
C LEU A 461 -24.15 -36.33 34.31
N LYS A 462 -23.04 -35.60 34.11
CA LYS A 462 -21.69 -36.15 34.28
C LYS A 462 -21.38 -36.48 35.75
N LEU A 463 -21.76 -35.59 36.67
CA LEU A 463 -21.59 -35.79 38.12
C LEU A 463 -22.43 -36.96 38.64
N SER A 464 -23.68 -37.10 38.19
CA SER A 464 -24.56 -38.22 38.54
C SER A 464 -24.08 -39.56 37.98
N ASN A 465 -23.53 -39.58 36.76
CA ASN A 465 -22.94 -40.82 36.21
C ASN A 465 -21.66 -41.23 36.96
N THR A 466 -20.84 -40.27 37.40
CA THR A 466 -19.64 -40.53 38.23
C THR A 466 -20.01 -41.07 39.62
N THR A 467 -21.07 -40.55 40.24
CA THR A 467 -21.58 -41.04 41.52
C THR A 467 -22.28 -42.40 41.41
N LEU A 468 -22.93 -42.71 40.27
CA LEU A 468 -23.48 -44.04 40.01
C LEU A 468 -22.38 -45.10 39.83
N VAL A 469 -21.26 -44.76 39.19
CA VAL A 469 -20.08 -45.66 39.08
C VAL A 469 -19.41 -45.87 40.45
N GLN A 470 -19.36 -44.86 41.32
CA GLN A 470 -18.87 -45.00 42.70
C GLN A 470 -19.83 -45.78 43.62
N ASN A 471 -21.15 -45.67 43.43
CA ASN A 471 -22.12 -46.43 44.22
C ASN A 471 -22.23 -47.90 43.77
N ASN A 472 -22.05 -48.20 42.49
CA ASN A 472 -21.99 -49.59 42.00
C ASN A 472 -20.69 -50.33 42.39
N SER A 473 -19.63 -49.61 42.77
CA SER A 473 -18.42 -50.24 43.34
C SER A 473 -18.55 -50.59 44.83
N HIS A 474 -19.50 -49.98 45.56
CA HIS A 474 -19.83 -50.37 46.94
C HIS A 474 -20.88 -51.50 47.03
N GLY A 475 -21.57 -51.85 45.94
CA GLY A 475 -22.61 -52.90 45.90
C GLY A 475 -22.11 -54.34 45.68
N LEU A 476 -20.79 -54.55 45.53
CA LEU A 476 -20.19 -55.88 45.25
C LEU A 476 -19.26 -56.39 46.38
N GLN A 477 -19.31 -55.81 47.58
CA GLN A 477 -18.62 -56.31 48.76
C GLN A 477 -19.61 -56.67 49.86
N ASN A 478 -20.35 -57.77 49.70
CA ASN A 478 -20.87 -58.56 50.82
C ASN A 478 -21.46 -59.90 50.35
N ASN A 479 -20.57 -60.86 50.04
CA ASN A 479 -20.79 -62.27 50.39
C ASN A 479 -19.53 -63.08 50.09
N ASN A 480 -18.67 -63.22 51.11
CA ASN A 480 -18.15 -64.49 51.60
C ASN A 480 -16.88 -64.23 52.41
N ASN A 481 -17.07 -64.16 53.73
CA ASN A 481 -15.98 -64.35 54.68
C ASN A 481 -15.86 -65.85 55.01
N ASN A 482 -14.60 -66.30 54.93
CA ASN A 482 -13.95 -67.35 55.72
C ASN A 482 -14.22 -68.82 55.38
N ASN A 483 -13.19 -69.48 54.84
CA ASN A 483 -12.39 -70.39 55.68
C ASN A 483 -11.04 -70.81 55.04
N ASN A 484 -9.98 -70.57 55.82
CA ASN A 484 -8.78 -71.38 56.07
C ASN A 484 -7.86 -71.88 54.95
N ASN A 485 -6.60 -71.44 55.14
CA ASN A 485 -5.34 -72.20 55.19
C ASN A 485 -4.58 -72.58 53.90
N ASN A 486 -3.29 -72.23 53.98
CA ASN A 486 -2.11 -72.89 53.43
C ASN A 486 -1.87 -72.84 51.91
N SER A 487 -0.89 -72.03 51.49
CA SER A 487 0.51 -72.50 51.35
C SER A 487 1.36 -71.58 50.47
N ASN A 488 2.62 -71.45 50.90
CA ASN A 488 3.79 -70.90 50.20
C ASN A 488 3.96 -71.30 48.72
N ASN A 489 4.41 -70.35 47.90
CA ASN A 489 5.67 -70.34 47.12
C ASN A 489 5.51 -69.37 45.93
N ASN A 490 6.23 -68.24 45.85
CA ASN A 490 7.63 -68.03 45.45
C ASN A 490 7.90 -68.19 43.93
N ILE A 491 8.60 -67.19 43.37
CA ILE A 491 9.27 -67.11 42.05
C ILE A 491 8.33 -66.74 40.88
N GLY A 492 8.60 -65.76 40.00
CA GLY A 492 9.76 -64.91 39.76
C GLY A 492 9.82 -64.55 38.27
N ASN A 493 10.27 -63.32 37.95
CA ASN A 493 10.79 -62.84 36.64
C ASN A 493 9.82 -62.77 35.45
N GLN A 494 9.95 -61.88 34.46
CA GLN A 494 10.75 -60.68 34.15
C GLN A 494 10.13 -60.08 32.87
N ASP A 495 10.34 -58.77 32.68
CA ASP A 495 10.57 -58.02 31.43
C ASP A 495 9.93 -58.51 30.11
N ASP A 496 9.24 -57.64 29.35
CA ASP A 496 9.85 -56.58 28.53
C ASP A 496 8.87 -56.06 27.44
N GLY A 497 9.15 -54.84 26.94
CA GLY A 497 8.90 -54.43 25.55
C GLY A 497 7.49 -53.96 25.12
N THR A 498 7.25 -52.64 25.00
CA THR A 498 7.18 -51.88 23.72
C THR A 498 5.97 -52.19 22.82
N ASP A 499 5.05 -51.24 22.60
CA ASP A 499 5.14 -50.32 21.45
C ASP A 499 3.88 -49.45 21.25
N THR A 500 4.14 -48.37 20.52
CA THR A 500 3.35 -47.19 20.20
C THR A 500 2.21 -47.37 19.18
N ALA A 501 1.31 -46.37 19.17
CA ALA A 501 0.78 -45.64 18.00
C ALA A 501 -0.70 -45.81 17.59
N SER A 502 -1.43 -44.69 17.73
CA SER A 502 -2.36 -44.04 16.78
C SER A 502 -3.33 -44.88 15.93
N VAL A 503 -4.63 -44.54 16.02
CA VAL A 503 -5.58 -44.75 14.92
C VAL A 503 -6.49 -43.53 14.78
N ALA A 504 -6.45 -42.94 13.58
CA ALA A 504 -7.39 -41.95 13.06
C ALA A 504 -8.42 -42.63 12.14
N ALA A 505 -9.54 -41.94 11.98
CA ALA A 505 -10.81 -42.34 11.37
C ALA A 505 -10.76 -42.77 9.89
N THR A 506 -11.73 -43.60 9.52
CA THR A 506 -12.08 -43.94 8.13
C THR A 506 -13.56 -43.64 7.89
N THR A 507 -13.85 -42.80 6.90
CA THR A 507 -15.17 -42.60 6.28
C THR A 507 -15.26 -43.46 5.02
N SER A 508 -16.40 -44.11 4.82
CA SER A 508 -16.74 -44.98 3.71
C SER A 508 -17.54 -44.25 2.63
N ASP A 509 -17.05 -44.30 1.38
CA ASP A 509 -17.78 -43.96 0.15
C ASP A 509 -18.36 -45.24 -0.49
N ASP A 510 -19.62 -45.14 -0.92
CA ASP A 510 -20.36 -46.18 -1.62
C ASP A 510 -20.20 -46.09 -3.15
N ASN A 511 -19.98 -47.26 -3.75
CA ASN A 511 -19.94 -47.54 -5.18
C ASN A 511 -21.35 -47.57 -5.80
N ASN A 512 -21.50 -47.12 -7.06
CA ASN A 512 -21.85 -48.05 -8.15
C ASN A 512 -21.65 -47.46 -9.57
N PRO A 513 -21.42 -48.30 -10.61
CA PRO A 513 -20.84 -47.87 -11.88
C PRO A 513 -21.71 -48.09 -13.14
N THR A 514 -21.14 -47.61 -14.26
CA THR A 514 -21.25 -48.05 -15.67
C THR A 514 -22.46 -47.67 -16.54
N GLY A 515 -22.17 -47.13 -17.73
CA GLY A 515 -22.97 -47.34 -18.94
C GLY A 515 -22.90 -46.29 -20.05
N LYS A 516 -21.88 -46.40 -20.93
CA LYS A 516 -21.69 -45.78 -22.26
C LYS A 516 -21.35 -44.30 -22.39
#